data_AF-A0A8X6YAM3-F1
#
_entry.id   AF-A0A8X6YAM3-F1
#
_cell.length_a   1.000
_cell.length_b   1.000
_cell.length_c   1.000
_cell.angle_alpha   90.00
_cell.angle_beta   90.00
_cell.angle_gamma   90.00
#
_symmetry.space_group_name_H-M   'P 1'
#
loop_
_entity.id
_entity.type
_entity.pdbx_description
1 polymer ?
#
loop_
_entity_poly.entity_id
_entity_poly.type
_entity_poly.pdbx_seq_one_letter_code
_entity_poly.pdbx_strand_id
1 'polypeptide(L)'
;MAFLGRFRKDDLRMLATELGLAPSDNLKIIELKDLITNSDKYDEEFVKDVLSVIVEERTVTEKQKAAELEEKQKAVVVAQQREREFELEKRKIQLEMQKLSQEPVTSQQLENPKLELNSYSEIQLEGR
;
A
#
# COMPACT_ATOMS: atom_id res chain seq x y z
N MET A 1 10.78 28.51 -33.43
CA MET A 1 10.11 27.22 -33.15
C MET A 1 9.33 27.30 -31.84
N ALA A 2 8.00 27.34 -31.86
CA ALA A 2 7.18 27.62 -30.67
C ALA A 2 6.85 26.38 -29.82
N PHE A 3 6.93 25.16 -30.37
CA PHE A 3 6.37 23.97 -29.72
C PHE A 3 7.16 23.49 -28.49
N LEU A 4 8.49 23.66 -28.46
CA LEU A 4 9.32 23.37 -27.28
C LEU A 4 8.92 24.22 -26.06
N GLY A 5 8.16 25.30 -26.29
CA GLY A 5 7.58 26.18 -25.28
C GLY A 5 6.77 25.50 -24.19
N ARG A 6 6.12 24.37 -24.51
CA ARG A 6 5.14 23.70 -23.65
C ARG A 6 5.70 22.63 -22.71
N PHE A 7 6.99 22.30 -22.84
CA PHE A 7 7.62 21.21 -22.09
C PHE A 7 8.37 21.71 -20.86
N ARG A 8 8.50 20.85 -19.85
CA ARG A 8 9.21 21.18 -18.61
C ARG A 8 10.72 21.22 -18.87
N LYS A 9 11.48 21.89 -17.98
CA LYS A 9 12.96 21.94 -18.06
C LYS A 9 13.56 20.53 -18.14
N ASP A 10 13.06 19.61 -17.32
CA ASP A 10 13.58 18.23 -17.27
C ASP A 10 13.31 17.46 -18.57
N ASP A 11 12.12 17.63 -19.16
CA ASP A 11 11.78 17.01 -20.45
C ASP A 11 12.74 17.49 -21.56
N LEU A 12 13.03 18.80 -21.60
CA LEU A 12 13.95 19.39 -22.57
C LEU A 12 15.40 18.96 -22.33
N ARG A 13 15.80 18.82 -21.07
CA ARG A 13 17.13 18.31 -20.72
C ARG A 13 17.30 16.87 -21.19
N MET A 14 16.29 16.03 -20.97
CA MET A 14 16.30 14.64 -21.40
C MET A 14 16.35 14.54 -22.92
N LEU A 15 15.52 15.32 -23.62
CA LEU A 15 15.57 15.42 -25.08
C LEU A 15 16.96 15.82 -25.60
N ALA A 16 17.60 16.82 -24.98
CA ALA A 16 18.95 17.22 -25.38
C ALA A 16 19.95 16.05 -25.22
N THR A 17 19.84 15.27 -24.14
CA THR A 17 20.64 14.06 -23.94
C THR A 17 20.36 13.00 -25.02
N GLU A 18 19.10 12.78 -25.40
CA GLU A 18 18.71 11.84 -26.47
C GLU A 18 19.24 12.26 -27.85
N LEU A 19 19.34 13.57 -28.10
CA LEU A 19 20.00 14.11 -29.29
C LEU A 19 21.54 13.97 -29.23
N GLY A 20 22.08 13.40 -28.16
CA GLY A 20 23.52 13.27 -27.93
C GLY A 20 24.20 14.59 -27.58
N LEU A 21 23.43 15.57 -27.09
CA LEU A 21 23.95 16.81 -26.53
C LEU A 21 24.21 16.59 -25.03
N ALA A 22 25.18 17.29 -24.46
CA ALA A 22 25.48 17.25 -23.03
C ALA A 22 25.01 18.56 -22.35
N PRO A 23 23.70 18.70 -22.05
CA PRO A 23 23.20 19.92 -21.42
C PRO A 23 23.75 20.05 -19.98
N SER A 24 24.30 21.21 -19.66
CA SER A 24 24.67 21.53 -18.28
C SER A 24 23.42 21.68 -17.40
N ASP A 25 23.50 21.22 -16.16
CA ASP A 25 22.43 21.28 -15.14
C ASP A 25 21.87 22.70 -14.93
N ASN A 26 22.73 23.70 -15.12
CA ASN A 26 22.43 25.09 -14.86
C ASN A 26 21.73 25.80 -16.02
N LEU A 27 21.58 25.16 -17.19
CA LEU A 27 20.93 25.78 -18.34
C LEU A 27 19.48 26.15 -18.04
N LYS A 28 19.09 27.35 -18.45
CA LYS A 28 17.70 27.82 -18.44
C LYS A 28 16.93 27.15 -19.56
N ILE A 29 15.60 27.16 -19.44
CA ILE A 29 14.69 26.62 -20.47
C ILE A 29 14.97 27.24 -21.85
N ILE A 30 15.27 28.54 -21.90
CA ILE A 30 15.57 29.23 -23.17
C ILE A 30 16.88 28.69 -23.76
N GLU A 31 17.93 28.58 -22.95
CA GLU A 31 19.23 28.07 -23.39
C GLU A 31 19.16 26.61 -23.84
N LEU A 32 18.33 25.79 -23.18
CA LEU A 32 18.06 24.41 -23.61
C LEU A 32 17.35 24.36 -24.96
N LYS A 33 16.33 25.21 -25.17
CA LYS A 33 15.62 25.29 -26.46
C LYS A 33 16.58 25.67 -27.58
N ASP A 34 17.39 26.70 -27.34
CA ASP A 34 18.37 27.17 -28.31
C ASP A 34 19.41 26.08 -28.62
N LEU A 35 19.91 25.38 -27.59
CA LEU A 35 20.83 24.26 -27.74
C LEU A 35 20.24 23.13 -28.61
N ILE A 36 18.97 22.78 -28.38
CA ILE A 36 18.28 21.75 -29.15
C ILE A 36 18.06 22.19 -30.59
N THR A 37 17.53 23.40 -30.82
CA THR A 37 17.19 23.87 -32.17
C THR A 37 18.39 24.21 -33.04
N ASN A 38 19.53 24.55 -32.42
CA ASN A 38 20.78 24.84 -33.12
C ASN A 38 21.63 23.57 -33.36
N SER A 39 21.17 22.40 -32.90
CA SER A 39 21.84 21.12 -33.16
C SER A 39 21.71 20.72 -34.63
N ASP A 40 22.77 20.16 -35.19
CA ASP A 40 22.78 19.54 -36.52
C ASP A 40 21.88 18.30 -36.59
N LYS A 41 21.58 17.69 -35.43
CA LYS A 41 20.69 16.55 -35.28
C LYS A 41 19.22 16.94 -35.04
N TYR A 42 18.90 18.22 -35.11
CA TYR A 42 17.53 18.68 -34.90
C TYR A 42 16.65 18.28 -36.09
N ASP A 43 15.71 17.38 -35.83
CA ASP A 43 14.61 17.06 -36.72
C ASP A 43 13.28 17.24 -35.95
N GLU A 44 12.36 18.03 -36.49
CA GLU A 44 11.16 18.43 -35.76
C GLU A 44 10.21 17.25 -35.49
N GLU A 45 10.09 16.29 -36.42
CA GLU A 45 9.23 15.11 -36.24
C GLU A 45 9.85 14.17 -35.21
N PHE A 46 11.14 13.86 -35.36
CA PHE A 46 11.89 13.06 -34.39
C PHE A 46 11.82 13.65 -32.97
N VAL A 47 12.01 14.96 -32.84
CA VAL A 47 11.94 15.63 -31.53
C VAL A 47 10.55 15.54 -30.93
N LYS A 48 9.48 15.64 -31.74
CA LYS A 48 8.10 15.46 -31.24
C LYS A 48 7.86 14.04 -30.74
N ASP A 49 8.34 13.04 -31.46
CA ASP A 49 8.18 11.63 -31.10
C ASP A 49 8.93 11.31 -29.80
N VAL A 50 10.20 11.74 -29.69
CA VAL A 50 11.00 11.56 -28.47
C VAL A 50 10.34 12.27 -27.28
N LEU A 51 9.85 13.49 -27.45
CA LEU A 51 9.15 14.20 -26.37
C LEU A 51 7.84 13.53 -25.98
N SER A 52 7.14 12.89 -26.92
CA SER A 52 5.92 12.12 -26.60
C SER A 52 6.26 10.98 -25.64
N VAL A 53 7.31 10.22 -25.94
CA VAL A 53 7.78 9.11 -25.09
C VAL A 53 8.21 9.63 -23.72
N ILE A 54 9.03 10.69 -23.66
CA ILE A 54 9.50 11.29 -22.40
C ILE A 54 8.32 11.71 -21.51
N VAL A 55 7.31 12.36 -22.10
CA VAL A 55 6.12 12.82 -21.36
C VAL A 55 5.27 11.64 -20.89
N GLU A 56 5.15 10.60 -21.71
CA GLU A 56 4.43 9.37 -21.35
C GLU A 56 5.10 8.66 -20.16
N GLU A 57 6.41 8.41 -20.25
CA GLU A 57 7.19 7.77 -19.18
C GLU A 57 7.10 8.55 -17.87
N ARG A 58 7.22 9.88 -17.93
CA ARG A 58 7.03 10.74 -16.76
C ARG A 58 5.64 10.57 -16.17
N THR A 59 4.60 10.58 -16.99
CA THR A 59 3.21 10.47 -16.55
C THR A 59 2.94 9.11 -15.92
N VAL A 60 3.47 8.03 -16.49
CA VAL A 60 3.38 6.67 -15.92
C VAL A 60 4.08 6.62 -14.56
N THR A 61 5.30 7.17 -14.47
CA THR A 61 6.07 7.20 -13.23
C THR A 61 5.38 8.02 -12.14
N GLU A 62 4.84 9.20 -12.47
CA GLU A 62 4.08 10.04 -11.53
C GLU A 62 2.82 9.31 -11.03
N LYS A 63 2.09 8.62 -11.91
CA LYS A 63 0.93 7.80 -11.52
C LYS A 63 1.29 6.63 -10.62
N GLN A 64 2.37 5.91 -10.91
CA GLN A 64 2.83 4.80 -10.08
C GLN A 64 3.22 5.29 -8.66
N LYS A 65 3.95 6.40 -8.57
CA LYS A 65 4.30 7.01 -7.28
C LYS A 65 3.07 7.45 -6.48
N ALA A 66 2.07 8.01 -7.15
CA ALA A 66 0.82 8.39 -6.51
C ALA A 66 0.05 7.17 -6.00
N ALA A 67 -0.04 6.10 -6.80
CA ALA A 67 -0.69 4.85 -6.41
C ALA A 67 0.01 4.18 -5.22
N GLU A 68 1.35 4.13 -5.23
CA GLU A 68 2.14 3.57 -4.13
C GLU A 68 1.94 4.37 -2.83
N LEU A 69 1.87 5.70 -2.92
CA LEU A 69 1.59 6.55 -1.76
C LEU A 69 0.19 6.30 -1.21
N GLU A 70 -0.81 6.14 -2.08
CA GLU A 70 -2.18 5.83 -1.68
C GLU A 70 -2.28 4.45 -1.00
N GLU A 71 -1.61 3.44 -1.56
CA GLU A 71 -1.54 2.10 -0.96
C GLU A 71 -0.90 2.13 0.43
N LYS A 72 0.23 2.84 0.57
CA LYS A 72 0.89 3.05 1.86
C LYS A 72 -0.04 3.72 2.88
N GLN A 73 -0.79 4.75 2.47
CA GLN A 73 -1.75 5.41 3.35
C GLN A 73 -2.88 4.46 3.78
N LYS A 74 -3.43 3.66 2.86
CA LYS A 74 -4.45 2.64 3.19
C LYS A 74 -3.91 1.60 4.16
N ALA A 75 -2.68 1.11 3.95
CA ALA A 75 -2.05 0.14 4.83
C ALA A 75 -1.88 0.68 6.26
N VAL A 76 -1.48 1.95 6.41
CA VAL A 76 -1.38 2.61 7.72
C VAL A 76 -2.74 2.69 8.42
N VAL A 77 -3.80 3.07 7.71
CA VAL A 77 -5.15 3.16 8.29
C VAL A 77 -5.65 1.78 8.74
N VAL A 78 -5.43 0.73 7.94
CA VAL A 78 -5.82 -0.64 8.30
C VAL A 78 -5.04 -1.13 9.52
N ALA A 79 -3.73 -0.86 9.58
CA ALA A 79 -2.91 -1.23 10.73
C ALA A 79 -3.40 -0.54 12.02
N GLN A 80 -3.73 0.76 11.96
CA GLN A 80 -4.27 1.51 13.09
C GLN A 80 -5.65 1.02 13.53
N GLN A 81 -6.52 0.61 12.60
CA GLN A 81 -7.81 0.01 12.94
C GLN A 81 -7.61 -1.32 13.68
N ARG A 82 -6.73 -2.18 13.16
CA ARG A 82 -6.42 -3.47 13.77
C ARG A 82 -5.82 -3.33 15.18
N GLU A 83 -4.96 -2.34 15.38
CA GLU A 83 -4.39 -2.05 16.70
C GLU A 83 -5.48 -1.61 17.70
N ARG A 84 -6.38 -0.70 17.28
CA ARG A 84 -7.51 -0.27 18.11
C ARG A 84 -8.46 -1.42 18.46
N GLU A 85 -8.76 -2.29 17.50
CA GLU A 85 -9.59 -3.47 17.75
C GLU A 85 -8.95 -4.43 18.76
N PHE A 86 -7.64 -4.66 18.62
CA PHE A 86 -6.89 -5.49 19.57
C PHE A 86 -6.88 -4.90 20.99
N GLU A 87 -6.69 -3.59 21.13
CA GLU A 87 -6.77 -2.92 22.42
C GLU A 87 -8.15 -3.02 23.06
N LEU A 88 -9.22 -2.84 22.27
CA LEU A 88 -10.59 -2.97 22.75
C LEU A 88 -10.88 -4.39 23.23
N GLU A 89 -10.45 -5.40 22.48
CA GLU A 89 -10.66 -6.81 22.84
C GLU A 89 -9.91 -7.16 24.14
N LYS A 90 -8.66 -6.69 24.27
CA LYS A 90 -7.90 -6.85 25.51
C LYS A 90 -8.61 -6.23 26.72
N ARG A 91 -9.21 -5.03 26.57
CA ARG A 91 -9.99 -4.39 27.65
C ARG A 91 -11.25 -5.18 27.98
N LYS A 92 -11.98 -5.71 26.99
CA LYS A 92 -13.16 -6.55 27.23
C LYS A 92 -12.81 -7.78 28.06
N ILE A 93 -11.75 -8.50 27.68
CA ILE A 93 -11.29 -9.68 28.41
C ILE A 93 -10.92 -9.32 29.85
N GLN A 94 -10.22 -8.20 30.07
CA GLN A 94 -9.89 -7.74 31.44
C GLN A 94 -11.14 -7.45 32.27
N LEU A 95 -12.14 -6.78 31.69
CA LEU A 95 -13.41 -6.49 32.37
C LEU A 95 -14.20 -7.78 32.68
N GLU A 96 -14.20 -8.74 31.77
CA GLU A 96 -14.85 -10.03 31.94
C GLU A 96 -14.19 -10.86 33.05
N MET A 97 -12.85 -10.91 33.08
CA MET A 97 -12.11 -11.54 34.18
C MET A 97 -12.38 -10.86 35.53
N GLN A 98 -12.45 -9.52 35.55
CA GLN A 98 -12.76 -8.79 36.78
C GLN A 98 -14.17 -9.11 37.29
N LYS A 99 -15.17 -9.19 36.40
CA LYS A 99 -16.53 -9.60 36.76
C LYS A 99 -16.56 -11.01 37.33
N LEU A 100 -15.86 -11.96 36.70
CA LEU A 100 -15.78 -13.34 37.18
C LEU A 100 -15.13 -13.44 38.59
N SER A 101 -14.19 -12.54 38.90
CA SER A 101 -13.56 -12.46 40.23
C SER A 101 -14.40 -11.77 41.31
N GLN A 102 -15.48 -11.07 40.92
CA GLN A 102 -16.40 -10.38 41.83
C GLN A 102 -17.72 -11.13 42.05
N GLU A 103 -17.94 -12.27 41.40
CA GLU A 103 -19.05 -13.17 41.74
C GLU A 103 -18.86 -13.66 43.19
N PRO A 104 -19.82 -13.41 44.10
CA PRO A 104 -19.77 -14.02 45.41
C PRO A 104 -19.84 -15.54 45.23
N VAL A 105 -18.88 -16.26 45.80
CA VAL A 105 -18.98 -17.71 46.03
C VAL A 105 -20.24 -17.95 46.84
N THR A 106 -21.36 -18.16 46.16
CA THR A 106 -22.63 -18.51 46.78
C THR A 106 -22.49 -19.96 47.19
N SER A 107 -21.94 -20.13 48.38
CA SER A 107 -21.97 -21.37 49.13
C SER A 107 -23.44 -21.69 49.40
N GLN A 108 -24.06 -22.52 48.58
CA GLN A 108 -25.25 -23.25 48.96
C GLN A 108 -25.38 -24.56 48.18
N GLN A 109 -25.35 -25.63 48.97
CA GLN A 109 -25.82 -26.99 48.71
C GLN A 109 -24.80 -28.00 48.17
N LEU A 110 -24.03 -28.51 49.14
CA LEU A 110 -23.72 -29.93 49.29
C LEU A 110 -25.00 -30.76 49.08
N GLU A 111 -25.15 -31.41 47.94
CA GLU A 111 -25.93 -32.64 47.90
C GLU A 111 -25.28 -33.63 46.94
N ASN A 112 -24.74 -34.67 47.57
CA ASN A 112 -23.93 -35.73 47.02
C ASN A 112 -24.87 -36.76 46.35
N PRO A 113 -24.84 -37.00 45.03
CA PRO A 113 -25.53 -38.15 44.48
C PRO A 113 -24.60 -39.35 44.57
N LYS A 114 -25.01 -40.27 45.44
CA LYS A 114 -24.45 -41.60 45.65
C LYS A 114 -24.09 -42.28 44.32
N LEU A 115 -22.97 -43.00 44.35
CA LEU A 115 -22.64 -44.07 43.42
C LEU A 115 -23.84 -45.04 43.31
N GLU A 116 -24.53 -45.05 42.17
CA GLU A 116 -25.25 -46.22 41.72
C GLU A 116 -24.62 -46.72 40.42
N LEU A 117 -23.68 -47.62 40.61
CA LEU A 117 -23.26 -48.60 39.63
C LEU A 117 -24.46 -49.54 39.38
N ASN A 118 -25.21 -49.31 38.30
CA ASN A 118 -26.21 -50.25 37.78
C ASN A 118 -26.11 -50.19 36.24
N SER A 119 -25.28 -51.03 35.62
CA SER A 119 -25.54 -52.43 35.23
C SER A 119 -26.29 -52.56 33.91
N TYR A 120 -25.50 -52.84 32.87
CA TYR A 120 -25.80 -53.67 31.70
C TYR A 120 -26.90 -53.31 30.69
N SER A 121 -26.59 -53.69 29.45
CA SER A 121 -27.42 -53.80 28.23
C SER A 121 -27.62 -52.46 27.50
N GLU A 122 -27.27 -52.26 26.24
CA GLU A 122 -27.07 -53.14 25.09
C GLU A 122 -26.03 -52.50 24.14
N ILE A 123 -24.98 -53.25 23.78
CA ILE A 123 -24.37 -53.10 22.46
C ILE A 123 -24.38 -54.50 21.86
N GLN A 124 -25.47 -54.82 21.18
CA GLN A 124 -25.47 -55.90 20.20
C GLN A 124 -24.93 -55.35 18.88
N LEU A 125 -24.31 -56.29 18.16
CA LEU A 125 -23.97 -56.27 16.73
C LEU A 125 -22.65 -55.56 16.40
N GLU A 126 -21.71 -56.15 15.69
CA GLU A 126 -21.62 -57.42 14.97
C GLU A 126 -20.18 -57.47 14.43
N GLY A 127 -19.52 -58.63 14.41
CA GLY A 127 -18.25 -58.73 13.69
C GLY A 127 -17.33 -59.88 14.08
N ARG A 128 -17.75 -61.12 13.78
CA ARG A 128 -16.97 -62.10 12.98
C ARG A 128 -17.66 -63.45 12.95
#